data_AF-A0A2V7R5X7-F1
#
_entry.id   AF-A0A2V7R5X7-F1
#
_cell.length_a   1.000
_cell.length_b   1.000
_cell.length_c   1.000
_cell.angle_alpha   90.00
_cell.angle_beta   90.00
_cell.angle_gamma   90.00
#
_symmetry.space_group_name_H-M   'P 1'
#
loop_
_entity.id
_entity.type
_entity.pdbx_description
1 polymer ?
#
loop_
_entity_poly.entity_id
_entity_poly.type
_entity_poly.pdbx_seq_one_letter_code
_entity_poly.pdbx_strand_id
1 'polypeptide(L)'
;MVRQAPRHRDSRDGSRKAESRGPEHLHRRDDRVVRLEGRDRADAPGRGLPELLGSIPRLVRRRHVGGCDRAHRVLPPRLPLPLPGPSQSRQVKLEVVTIGTELLLGQIIDTNAAELGRALAAAGAEVVRRSSVADRPEAIRAAVAEALERTGFVITTGGLGPTRDDMTKREVAALLGKTLELDAAVLRSLEERFRRLGRPMPAVNRTQAEVPAGATVLPNPRGTAPGLWVEDTRGRVVVMLPGVPSEMRGLLAEEVLPRLAARTSGAVVRSRTVRTTGIAESALAERVGAIEESIAPLTLAYLPSVEGVDLRVTAWGLRPDEADRSLTETTAQLRERAGEHWYGGDGADLAAVVLDQLRARQARLVVAESCTGGVLSARITAVPGASKVFIGGVVAYDNIVKSGTLDVPPELLDQYGAVSEPVVRAMAEGVQRQFAVDAALAITGVAGPTGGTADKPVGTVWFVARYGTEARALKRIFPGDRNEIRARSAQAALDLLRRLLADKP
;
A
#
# COMPACT_ATOMS: atom_id res chain seq x y z
N MET A 1 22.34 -25.60 84.04
CA MET A 1 22.52 -26.94 83.44
C MET A 1 21.77 -26.96 82.10
N VAL A 2 22.48 -26.75 80.98
CA VAL A 2 22.84 -27.73 79.90
C VAL A 2 21.66 -28.05 78.96
N ARG A 3 21.56 -27.37 77.78
CA ARG A 3 21.93 -27.76 76.37
C ARG A 3 20.91 -28.71 75.71
N GLN A 4 20.60 -28.70 74.41
CA GLN A 4 20.81 -27.82 73.24
C GLN A 4 19.80 -28.27 72.13
N ALA A 5 19.51 -27.35 71.19
CA ALA A 5 18.76 -27.39 69.91
C ALA A 5 19.20 -28.52 68.91
N PRO A 6 18.64 -28.72 67.67
CA PRO A 6 18.01 -27.75 66.71
C PRO A 6 16.75 -28.19 65.91
N ARG A 7 15.82 -27.27 65.52
CA ARG A 7 15.64 -26.44 64.27
C ARG A 7 15.40 -27.27 62.97
N HIS A 8 14.50 -26.99 62.01
CA HIS A 8 13.76 -25.77 61.60
C HIS A 8 12.57 -26.04 60.60
N ARG A 9 11.42 -25.36 60.82
CA ARG A 9 10.41 -24.65 59.94
C ARG A 9 9.74 -25.31 58.71
N ASP A 10 8.39 -25.46 58.67
CA ASP A 10 7.25 -24.51 58.44
C ASP A 10 7.14 -24.01 56.98
N SER A 11 6.10 -24.19 56.14
CA SER A 11 4.61 -24.26 56.21
C SER A 11 3.86 -22.92 56.01
N ARG A 12 3.02 -22.89 54.95
CA ARG A 12 1.63 -22.34 54.84
C ARG A 12 1.42 -20.86 55.24
N ASP A 13 0.32 -20.14 55.02
CA ASP A 13 -1.10 -20.30 54.64
C ASP A 13 -1.54 -18.84 54.30
N GLY A 14 -2.61 -18.48 53.56
CA GLY A 14 -3.99 -18.94 53.62
C GLY A 14 -4.83 -18.16 54.65
N SER A 15 -5.89 -17.46 54.19
CA SER A 15 -7.16 -17.10 54.89
C SER A 15 -7.77 -15.80 54.32
N ARG A 16 -9.09 -15.49 54.31
CA ARG A 16 -10.39 -16.18 54.54
C ARG A 16 -11.54 -15.22 54.10
N LYS A 17 -12.66 -15.80 53.65
CA LYS A 17 -14.13 -15.49 53.81
C LYS A 17 -14.78 -14.11 53.55
N ALA A 18 -15.92 -14.11 52.83
CA ALA A 18 -17.30 -13.77 53.30
C ALA A 18 -18.38 -13.99 52.19
N GLU A 19 -19.65 -14.22 52.58
CA GLU A 19 -20.80 -14.75 51.81
C GLU A 19 -21.85 -13.71 51.31
N SER A 20 -22.64 -14.11 50.29
CA SER A 20 -24.14 -14.07 50.21
C SER A 20 -24.85 -13.30 49.07
N ARG A 21 -25.93 -13.96 48.58
CA ARG A 21 -27.12 -13.54 47.75
C ARG A 21 -27.07 -13.71 46.20
N GLY A 22 -27.95 -14.58 45.68
CA GLY A 22 -28.42 -14.64 44.26
C GLY A 22 -29.81 -13.97 44.10
N PRO A 23 -30.72 -14.45 43.21
CA PRO A 23 -30.63 -14.64 41.75
C PRO A 23 -31.83 -13.96 41.01
N GLU A 24 -31.72 -13.46 39.76
CA GLU A 24 -32.92 -13.13 38.95
C GLU A 24 -32.74 -13.36 37.43
N HIS A 25 -33.72 -14.07 36.86
CA HIS A 25 -33.96 -14.33 35.44
C HIS A 25 -34.45 -13.06 34.71
N LEU A 26 -34.14 -12.93 33.41
CA LEU A 26 -35.06 -12.30 32.47
C LEU A 26 -34.96 -12.90 31.05
N HIS A 27 -36.07 -13.47 30.60
CA HIS A 27 -36.34 -13.84 29.21
C HIS A 27 -36.41 -12.60 28.30
N ARG A 28 -35.93 -12.70 27.05
CA ARG A 28 -36.73 -12.27 25.89
C ARG A 28 -36.24 -12.85 24.56
N ARG A 29 -37.20 -13.46 23.85
CA ARG A 29 -37.21 -13.78 22.42
C ARG A 29 -37.10 -12.50 21.59
N ASP A 30 -36.50 -12.60 20.40
CA ASP A 30 -37.11 -12.13 19.15
C ASP A 30 -36.23 -12.55 17.95
N ASP A 31 -36.58 -13.68 17.34
CA ASP A 31 -36.16 -14.02 15.98
C ASP A 31 -36.92 -13.11 15.00
N ARG A 32 -36.20 -12.27 14.26
CA ARG A 32 -36.73 -11.59 13.08
C ARG A 32 -35.86 -11.90 11.88
N VAL A 33 -36.26 -12.95 11.16
CA VAL A 33 -35.82 -13.22 9.79
C VAL A 33 -36.58 -12.26 8.86
N VAL A 34 -35.86 -11.36 8.18
CA VAL A 34 -36.41 -10.52 7.12
C VAL A 34 -35.99 -11.09 5.77
N ARG A 35 -36.96 -11.59 5.01
CA ARG A 35 -36.84 -12.06 3.63
C ARG A 35 -36.98 -10.83 2.71
N LEU A 36 -36.01 -10.59 1.83
CA LEU A 36 -36.12 -9.57 0.77
C LEU A 36 -36.31 -10.29 -0.58
N GLU A 37 -37.50 -10.14 -1.16
CA GLU A 37 -37.82 -10.59 -2.52
C GLU A 37 -37.27 -9.59 -3.55
N GLY A 38 -36.60 -10.12 -4.58
CA GLY A 38 -36.06 -9.36 -5.70
C GLY A 38 -37.14 -9.02 -6.74
N ARG A 39 -37.03 -7.84 -7.36
CA ARG A 39 -37.81 -7.45 -8.54
C ARG A 39 -36.95 -7.60 -9.80
N ASP A 40 -37.50 -8.32 -10.77
CA ASP A 40 -37.05 -8.40 -12.16
C ASP A 40 -37.12 -7.06 -12.89
N ARG A 41 -36.20 -6.83 -13.83
CA ARG A 41 -36.38 -5.91 -14.95
C ARG A 41 -35.80 -6.48 -16.23
N ALA A 42 -36.69 -6.72 -17.18
CA ALA A 42 -36.44 -6.98 -18.58
C ALA A 42 -36.35 -5.68 -19.39
N ASP A 43 -35.80 -5.86 -20.61
CA ASP A 43 -35.99 -5.12 -21.86
C ASP A 43 -35.06 -3.95 -22.27
N ALA A 44 -34.42 -4.22 -23.42
CA ALA A 44 -33.72 -3.32 -24.32
C ALA A 44 -34.67 -2.74 -25.39
N PRO A 45 -34.25 -1.67 -26.11
CA PRO A 45 -34.11 -1.74 -27.58
C PRO A 45 -32.86 -0.94 -28.05
N GLY A 46 -32.28 -1.02 -29.25
CA GLY A 46 -32.74 -1.42 -30.57
C GLY A 46 -32.30 -0.37 -31.60
N ARG A 47 -31.28 -0.71 -32.42
CA ARG A 47 -30.82 -0.22 -33.75
C ARG A 47 -31.16 1.19 -34.29
N GLY A 48 -30.17 1.80 -34.96
CA GLY A 48 -30.37 2.75 -36.07
C GLY A 48 -29.07 3.35 -36.64
N LEU A 49 -28.71 2.98 -37.88
CA LEU A 49 -27.68 3.59 -38.75
C LEU A 49 -28.38 4.50 -39.76
N PRO A 50 -27.73 5.56 -40.29
CA PRO A 50 -27.34 5.48 -41.71
C PRO A 50 -26.01 6.19 -42.08
N GLU A 51 -25.42 5.71 -43.19
CA GLU A 51 -24.27 6.26 -43.93
C GLU A 51 -24.59 7.58 -44.64
N LEU A 52 -23.56 8.41 -44.91
CA LEU A 52 -23.50 9.27 -46.11
C LEU A 52 -22.06 9.67 -46.48
N LEU A 53 -21.81 9.59 -47.78
CA LEU A 53 -20.57 9.71 -48.56
C LEU A 53 -19.82 11.07 -48.50
N GLY A 54 -18.51 11.05 -48.77
CA GLY A 54 -17.75 12.26 -49.11
C GLY A 54 -16.27 12.02 -49.45
N SER A 55 -15.91 12.22 -50.71
CA SER A 55 -14.66 11.93 -51.42
C SER A 55 -13.38 12.75 -51.10
N ILE A 56 -12.24 12.14 -51.45
CA ILE A 56 -10.82 12.55 -51.38
C ILE A 56 -10.46 13.67 -52.40
N PRO A 57 -9.37 14.43 -52.17
CA PRO A 57 -8.37 14.63 -53.23
C PRO A 57 -6.90 14.38 -52.81
N ARG A 58 -6.17 13.77 -53.75
CA ARG A 58 -4.74 13.42 -53.71
C ARG A 58 -3.86 14.64 -54.02
N LEU A 59 -2.69 14.75 -53.40
CA LEU A 59 -1.62 15.67 -53.82
C LEU A 59 -0.43 14.92 -54.45
N VAL A 60 0.07 15.51 -55.52
CA VAL A 60 0.96 14.97 -56.55
C VAL A 60 2.44 14.98 -56.14
N ARG A 61 3.17 13.89 -56.46
CA ARG A 61 4.63 13.79 -56.41
C ARG A 61 5.28 14.48 -57.63
N ARG A 62 6.33 15.26 -57.42
CA ARG A 62 7.34 15.58 -58.44
C ARG A 62 8.67 14.89 -58.12
N ARG A 63 9.19 14.14 -59.08
CA ARG A 63 10.57 13.62 -59.18
C ARG A 63 11.42 14.63 -59.95
N HIS A 64 12.68 14.83 -59.55
CA HIS A 64 13.77 15.17 -60.47
C HIS A 64 15.04 14.40 -60.10
N VAL A 65 15.83 14.11 -61.12
CA VAL A 65 16.90 13.13 -61.24
C VAL A 65 18.23 13.87 -61.45
N GLY A 66 19.31 13.36 -60.84
CA GLY A 66 20.63 13.23 -61.47
C GLY A 66 21.65 14.38 -61.35
N GLY A 67 22.90 14.01 -61.11
CA GLY A 67 24.07 14.73 -61.63
C GLY A 67 25.14 15.13 -60.60
N CYS A 68 26.28 14.45 -60.63
CA CYS A 68 27.54 14.84 -60.00
C CYS A 68 28.05 16.21 -60.49
N ASP A 69 28.69 16.98 -59.60
CA ASP A 69 29.97 17.61 -59.96
C ASP A 69 30.79 18.01 -58.73
N ARG A 70 32.09 17.72 -58.80
CA ARG A 70 33.12 18.12 -57.84
C ARG A 70 33.59 19.54 -58.19
N ALA A 71 33.50 20.48 -57.25
CA ALA A 71 34.30 21.69 -57.29
C ALA A 71 34.63 22.18 -55.88
N HIS A 72 35.93 22.25 -55.60
CA HIS A 72 36.51 22.81 -54.39
C HIS A 72 36.09 24.28 -54.20
N ARG A 73 35.45 24.60 -53.07
CA ARG A 73 35.47 25.95 -52.48
C ARG A 73 35.64 25.84 -50.97
N VAL A 74 36.73 26.44 -50.52
CA VAL A 74 37.11 26.67 -49.12
C VAL A 74 35.96 27.37 -48.41
N LEU A 75 35.35 26.69 -47.44
CA LEU A 75 34.38 27.28 -46.50
C LEU A 75 35.12 27.45 -45.15
N PRO A 76 34.95 28.59 -44.46
CA PRO A 76 35.56 28.81 -43.14
C PRO A 76 35.02 27.78 -42.13
N PRO A 77 35.74 27.52 -41.01
CA PRO A 77 35.22 26.63 -39.98
C PRO A 77 33.86 27.17 -39.53
N ARG A 78 32.82 26.36 -39.73
CA ARG A 78 31.47 26.66 -39.26
C ARG A 78 31.58 26.88 -37.75
N LEU A 79 31.38 28.12 -37.30
CA LEU A 79 31.04 28.37 -35.90
C LEU A 79 29.83 27.49 -35.59
N PRO A 80 29.88 26.68 -34.51
CA PRO A 80 28.70 25.95 -34.08
C PRO A 80 27.67 26.98 -33.63
N LEU A 81 26.74 27.34 -34.51
CA LEU A 81 25.48 27.91 -34.08
C LEU A 81 24.80 26.84 -33.23
N PRO A 82 24.48 27.11 -31.95
CA PRO A 82 23.71 26.17 -31.16
C PRO A 82 22.34 26.06 -31.82
N LEU A 83 22.15 25.03 -32.63
CA LEU A 83 20.81 24.58 -32.97
C LEU A 83 20.16 24.26 -31.63
N PRO A 84 18.96 24.81 -31.33
CA PRO A 84 18.23 24.34 -30.17
C PRO A 84 18.03 22.84 -30.39
N GLY A 85 18.71 22.04 -29.56
CA GLY A 85 18.50 20.60 -29.55
C GLY A 85 17.02 20.31 -29.32
N PRO A 86 16.55 19.08 -29.62
CA PRO A 86 15.18 18.68 -29.29
C PRO A 86 14.96 19.05 -27.82
N SER A 87 13.97 19.91 -27.57
CA SER A 87 13.73 20.56 -26.28
C SER A 87 13.81 19.53 -25.17
N GLN A 88 14.94 19.50 -24.44
CA GLN A 88 15.11 18.61 -23.31
C GLN A 88 14.03 19.00 -22.31
N SER A 89 13.07 18.10 -22.10
CA SER A 89 12.05 18.25 -21.07
C SER A 89 12.76 18.55 -19.75
N ARG A 90 12.49 19.72 -19.16
CA ARG A 90 13.15 20.18 -17.94
C ARG A 90 12.63 19.35 -16.76
N GLN A 91 13.31 18.25 -16.46
CA GLN A 91 12.99 17.41 -15.30
C GLN A 91 13.21 18.23 -14.02
N VAL A 92 12.20 18.27 -13.15
CA VAL A 92 12.34 18.97 -11.86
C VAL A 92 13.23 18.12 -10.97
N LYS A 93 14.40 18.66 -10.61
CA LYS A 93 15.30 18.07 -9.63
C LYS A 93 14.94 18.62 -8.26
N LEU A 94 14.86 17.74 -7.25
CA LEU A 94 14.57 18.13 -5.88
C LEU A 94 15.27 17.23 -4.86
N GLU A 95 15.30 17.68 -3.61
CA GLU A 95 15.70 16.85 -2.47
C GLU A 95 14.57 16.72 -1.44
N VAL A 96 14.61 15.61 -0.70
CA VAL A 96 13.69 15.35 0.41
C VAL A 96 14.47 15.33 1.71
N VAL A 97 14.06 16.16 2.67
CA VAL A 97 14.64 16.22 4.01
C VAL A 97 13.59 15.78 5.03
N THR A 98 13.85 14.68 5.75
CA THR A 98 13.01 14.25 6.85
C THR A 98 13.55 14.74 8.18
N ILE A 99 12.67 15.27 9.01
CA ILE A 99 13.02 15.93 10.26
C ILE A 99 12.36 15.14 11.38
N GLY A 100 13.17 14.60 12.27
CA GLY A 100 12.74 13.79 13.39
C GLY A 100 13.92 13.05 14.02
N THR A 101 14.21 13.36 15.28
CA THR A 101 15.29 12.73 16.05
C THR A 101 15.06 11.23 16.21
N GLU A 102 13.80 10.82 16.37
CA GLU A 102 13.35 9.43 16.43
C GLU A 102 13.63 8.63 15.14
N LEU A 103 13.70 9.32 13.98
CA LEU A 103 14.10 8.70 12.71
C LEU A 103 15.59 8.36 12.73
N LEU A 104 16.43 9.28 13.24
CA LEU A 104 17.88 9.04 13.35
C LEU A 104 18.21 7.95 14.36
N LEU A 105 17.42 7.85 15.44
CA LEU A 105 17.56 6.81 16.45
C LEU A 105 16.97 5.47 16.00
N GLY A 106 16.31 5.40 14.84
CA GLY A 106 15.67 4.19 14.33
C GLY A 106 14.46 3.73 15.17
N GLN A 107 13.90 4.61 16.02
CA GLN A 107 12.70 4.31 16.79
C GLN A 107 11.45 4.24 15.88
N ILE A 108 11.48 5.01 14.80
CA ILE A 108 10.46 5.00 13.75
C ILE A 108 11.15 4.84 12.40
N ILE A 109 10.62 3.94 11.56
CA ILE A 109 11.07 3.78 10.18
C ILE A 109 10.57 4.98 9.37
N ASP A 110 11.47 5.62 8.62
CA ASP A 110 11.13 6.74 7.73
C ASP A 110 10.34 6.27 6.48
N THR A 111 9.06 5.96 6.71
CA THR A 111 8.11 5.59 5.67
C THR A 111 7.69 6.79 4.81
N ASN A 112 7.78 8.00 5.36
CA ASN A 112 7.41 9.23 4.66
C ASN A 112 8.31 9.48 3.45
N ALA A 113 9.62 9.34 3.63
CA ALA A 113 10.52 9.59 2.52
C ALA A 113 10.50 8.47 1.47
N ALA A 114 10.16 7.23 1.86
CA ALA A 114 9.86 6.17 0.89
C ALA A 114 8.62 6.52 0.04
N GLU A 115 7.57 7.03 0.67
CA GLU A 115 6.35 7.45 0.00
C GLU A 115 6.56 8.67 -0.91
N LEU A 116 7.24 9.71 -0.41
CA LEU A 116 7.63 10.88 -1.19
C LEU A 116 8.46 10.48 -2.41
N GLY A 117 9.47 9.63 -2.23
CA GLY A 117 10.28 9.13 -3.34
C GLY A 117 9.43 8.45 -4.42
N ARG A 118 8.49 7.58 -4.01
CA ARG A 118 7.61 6.86 -4.93
C ARG A 118 6.68 7.80 -5.71
N ALA A 119 6.05 8.74 -5.01
CA ALA A 119 5.07 9.65 -5.58
C ALA A 119 5.70 10.74 -6.46
N LEU A 120 6.84 11.30 -6.04
CA LEU A 120 7.56 12.33 -6.80
C LEU A 120 8.19 11.74 -8.07
N ALA A 121 8.76 10.53 -7.99
CA ALA A 121 9.19 9.81 -9.17
C ALA A 121 8.02 9.57 -10.14
N ALA A 122 6.86 9.13 -9.62
CA ALA A 122 5.64 8.95 -10.43
C ALA A 122 5.12 10.26 -11.06
N ALA A 123 5.48 11.43 -10.52
CA ALA A 123 5.13 12.73 -11.06
C ALA A 123 6.20 13.33 -11.99
N GLY A 124 7.31 12.61 -12.24
CA GLY A 124 8.38 13.05 -13.12
C GLY A 124 9.41 13.97 -12.49
N ALA A 125 9.45 14.06 -11.16
CA ALA A 125 10.57 14.68 -10.46
C ALA A 125 11.70 13.68 -10.21
N GLU A 126 12.93 14.15 -10.36
CA GLU A 126 14.13 13.44 -9.95
C GLU A 126 14.45 13.80 -8.50
N VAL A 127 14.36 12.81 -7.60
CA VAL A 127 14.82 12.97 -6.22
C VAL A 127 16.33 12.74 -6.19
N VAL A 128 17.10 13.83 -6.16
CA VAL A 128 18.58 13.81 -6.27
C VAL A 128 19.22 13.24 -5.01
N ARG A 129 18.66 13.57 -3.85
CA ARG A 129 19.14 13.09 -2.55
C ARG A 129 18.00 13.08 -1.54
N ARG A 130 18.13 12.18 -0.57
CA ARG A 130 17.32 12.13 0.64
C ARG A 130 18.23 12.26 1.85
N SER A 131 17.81 13.04 2.85
CA SER A 131 18.50 13.14 4.13
C SER A 131 17.50 13.12 5.28
N SER A 132 17.94 12.62 6.43
CA SER A 132 17.21 12.70 7.70
C SER A 132 18.04 13.53 8.67
N VAL A 133 17.39 14.40 9.44
CA VAL A 133 18.05 15.29 10.40
C VAL A 133 17.30 15.32 11.73
N ALA A 134 18.02 15.67 12.79
CA ALA A 134 17.45 15.86 14.12
C ALA A 134 16.60 17.14 14.18
N ASP A 135 15.74 17.22 15.19
CA ASP A 135 14.95 18.41 15.56
C ASP A 135 15.84 19.47 16.23
N ARG A 136 16.88 19.91 15.51
CA ARG A 136 17.82 20.94 15.95
C ARG A 136 17.88 22.05 14.92
N PRO A 137 17.80 23.33 15.33
CA PRO A 137 17.76 24.44 14.40
C PRO A 137 18.87 24.42 13.34
N GLU A 138 20.08 24.11 13.77
CA GLU A 138 21.31 24.14 12.99
C GLU A 138 21.30 23.02 11.96
N ALA A 139 20.83 21.83 12.34
CA ALA A 139 20.73 20.67 11.46
C ALA A 139 19.68 20.90 10.37
N ILE A 140 18.51 21.45 10.74
CA ILE A 140 17.44 21.79 9.80
C ILE A 140 17.91 22.85 8.80
N ARG A 141 18.48 23.96 9.29
CA ARG A 141 18.96 25.06 8.42
C ARG A 141 20.04 24.58 7.46
N ALA A 142 21.03 23.81 7.94
CA ALA A 142 22.10 23.29 7.10
C ALA A 142 21.57 22.37 5.99
N ALA A 143 20.74 21.38 6.34
CA ALA A 143 20.21 20.43 5.36
C ALA A 143 19.33 21.10 4.30
N VAL A 144 18.47 22.04 4.71
CA VAL A 144 17.61 22.79 3.77
C VAL A 144 18.44 23.72 2.89
N ALA A 145 19.45 24.42 3.44
CA ALA A 145 20.32 25.30 2.68
C ALA A 145 21.11 24.53 1.61
N GLU A 146 21.77 23.42 1.99
CA GLU A 146 22.52 22.57 1.05
C GLU A 146 21.64 22.00 -0.06
N ALA A 147 20.43 21.54 0.29
CA ALA A 147 19.45 21.03 -0.67
C ALA A 147 19.00 22.10 -1.67
N LEU A 148 18.71 23.32 -1.17
CA LEU A 148 18.33 24.47 -1.99
C LEU A 148 19.44 24.93 -2.92
N GLU A 149 20.70 24.91 -2.47
CA GLU A 149 21.84 25.23 -3.31
C GLU A 149 22.03 24.21 -4.44
N ARG A 150 21.82 22.92 -4.14
CA ARG A 150 22.04 21.83 -5.10
C ARG A 150 20.96 21.72 -6.16
N THR A 151 19.69 21.90 -5.77
CA THR A 151 18.54 21.60 -6.66
C THR A 151 17.61 22.78 -6.87
N GLY A 152 17.63 23.78 -5.99
CA GLY A 152 16.66 24.87 -5.99
C GLY A 152 15.24 24.47 -5.56
N PHE A 153 15.00 23.20 -5.21
CA PHE A 153 13.69 22.71 -4.81
C PHE A 153 13.83 21.66 -3.69
N VAL A 154 13.26 21.91 -2.52
CA VAL A 154 13.34 20.99 -1.39
C VAL A 154 11.96 20.73 -0.80
N ILE A 155 11.69 19.47 -0.48
CA ILE A 155 10.51 19.06 0.27
C ILE A 155 10.97 18.59 1.65
N THR A 156 10.48 19.23 2.70
CA THR A 156 10.69 18.79 4.08
C THR A 156 9.44 18.07 4.59
N THR A 157 9.63 17.11 5.50
CA THR A 157 8.51 16.50 6.24
C THR A 157 8.88 16.28 7.70
N GLY A 158 8.01 16.70 8.61
CA GLY A 158 8.24 16.68 10.07
C GLY A 158 8.45 18.07 10.67
N GLY A 159 8.25 18.20 11.99
CA GLY A 159 8.47 19.44 12.75
C GLY A 159 7.48 20.58 12.45
N LEU A 160 6.23 20.28 12.07
CA LEU A 160 5.14 21.26 11.83
C LEU A 160 4.01 21.20 12.87
N GLY A 161 4.15 20.34 13.87
CA GLY A 161 3.21 20.26 14.98
C GLY A 161 3.23 21.51 15.88
N PRO A 162 2.46 21.47 16.97
CA PRO A 162 2.38 22.58 17.92
C PRO A 162 3.44 22.52 19.03
N THR A 163 4.31 21.51 19.06
CA THR A 163 5.23 21.31 20.19
C THR A 163 6.45 22.22 20.11
N ARG A 164 7.25 22.27 21.19
CA ARG A 164 8.48 23.08 21.20
C ARG A 164 9.54 22.56 20.25
N ASP A 165 9.52 21.27 19.97
CA ASP A 165 10.46 20.59 19.08
C ASP A 165 10.04 20.74 17.60
N ASP A 166 8.81 21.22 17.34
CA ASP A 166 8.32 21.55 15.99
C ASP A 166 8.89 22.89 15.49
N MET A 167 10.14 22.84 15.03
CA MET A 167 10.92 24.04 14.69
C MET A 167 11.02 24.28 13.19
N THR A 168 10.71 23.29 12.34
CA THR A 168 10.93 23.30 10.89
C THR A 168 10.50 24.60 10.23
N LYS A 169 9.26 25.01 10.47
CA LYS A 169 8.69 26.23 9.86
C LYS A 169 9.46 27.49 10.23
N ARG A 170 9.84 27.63 11.50
CA ARG A 170 10.57 28.80 11.99
C ARG A 170 11.96 28.87 11.37
N GLU A 171 12.65 27.73 11.31
CA GLU A 171 14.01 27.66 10.81
C GLU A 171 14.09 27.85 9.28
N VAL A 172 13.13 27.30 8.54
CA VAL A 172 12.98 27.56 7.11
C VAL A 172 12.64 29.03 6.84
N ALA A 173 11.73 29.63 7.62
CA ALA A 173 11.40 31.04 7.47
C ALA A 173 12.62 31.95 7.70
N ALA A 174 13.38 31.69 8.77
CA ALA A 174 14.61 32.41 9.07
C ALA A 174 15.67 32.27 7.96
N LEU A 175 15.87 31.04 7.43
CA LEU A 175 16.79 30.79 6.32
C LEU A 175 16.41 31.58 5.06
N LEU A 176 15.12 31.74 4.79
CA LEU A 176 14.60 32.49 3.64
C LEU A 176 14.46 33.99 3.91
N GLY A 177 14.82 34.48 5.11
CA GLY A 177 14.67 35.88 5.49
C GLY A 177 13.21 36.34 5.61
N LYS A 178 12.30 35.43 5.96
CA LYS A 178 10.85 35.69 6.08
C LYS A 178 10.40 35.71 7.55
N THR A 179 9.51 36.62 7.87
CA THR A 179 8.80 36.67 9.16
C THR A 179 7.68 35.65 9.20
N LEU A 180 7.29 35.19 10.39
CA LEU A 180 6.09 34.38 10.58
C LEU A 180 4.90 35.29 10.89
N GLU A 181 3.79 35.09 10.18
CA GLU A 181 2.56 35.87 10.29
C GLU A 181 1.39 34.95 10.60
N LEU A 182 0.46 35.41 11.44
CA LEU A 182 -0.72 34.63 11.80
C LEU A 182 -1.72 34.63 10.65
N ASP A 183 -1.95 33.46 10.06
CA ASP A 183 -2.98 33.27 9.04
C ASP A 183 -4.36 33.06 9.70
N ALA A 184 -5.24 34.04 9.49
CA ALA A 184 -6.58 34.02 10.09
C ALA A 184 -7.47 32.88 9.55
N ALA A 185 -7.25 32.42 8.32
CA ALA A 185 -8.04 31.32 7.74
C ALA A 185 -7.61 29.96 8.33
N VAL A 186 -6.30 29.73 8.49
CA VAL A 186 -5.77 28.55 9.18
C VAL A 186 -6.26 28.52 10.62
N LEU A 187 -6.19 29.65 11.32
CA LEU A 187 -6.67 29.75 12.70
C LEU A 187 -8.16 29.40 12.83
N ARG A 188 -9.02 29.93 11.94
CA ARG A 188 -10.46 29.59 11.93
C ARG A 188 -10.70 28.10 11.68
N SER A 189 -9.99 27.51 10.72
CA SER A 189 -10.09 26.08 10.40
C SER A 189 -9.69 25.20 11.59
N LEU A 190 -8.63 25.60 12.32
CA LEU A 190 -8.22 24.95 13.56
C LEU A 190 -9.31 25.04 14.64
N GLU A 191 -9.82 26.23 14.90
CA GLU A 191 -10.89 26.45 15.89
C GLU A 191 -12.15 25.64 15.56
N GLU A 192 -12.55 25.59 14.29
CA GLU A 192 -13.65 24.74 13.80
C GLU A 192 -13.39 23.25 13.97
N ARG A 193 -12.15 22.80 13.74
CA ARG A 193 -11.76 21.40 13.94
C ARG A 193 -11.89 21.00 15.41
N PHE A 194 -11.34 21.79 16.32
CA PHE A 194 -11.45 21.54 17.76
C PHE A 194 -12.91 21.58 18.23
N ARG A 195 -13.70 22.53 17.72
CA ARG A 195 -15.15 22.62 17.99
C ARG A 195 -15.91 21.37 17.54
N ARG A 196 -15.65 20.87 16.31
CA ARG A 196 -16.27 19.62 15.80
C ARG A 196 -15.91 18.39 16.63
N LEU A 197 -14.69 18.37 17.18
CA LEU A 197 -14.24 17.32 18.08
C LEU A 197 -14.77 17.48 19.52
N GLY A 198 -15.54 18.54 19.82
CA GLY A 198 -16.06 18.82 21.16
C GLY A 198 -14.98 19.17 22.18
N ARG A 199 -13.82 19.68 21.74
CA ARG A 199 -12.67 19.98 22.60
C ARG A 199 -12.29 21.47 22.48
N PRO A 200 -11.90 22.14 23.58
CA PRO A 200 -11.32 23.47 23.49
C PRO A 200 -9.95 23.39 22.79
N MET A 201 -9.63 24.37 21.95
CA MET A 201 -8.33 24.45 21.28
C MET A 201 -7.25 24.92 22.27
N PRO A 202 -6.19 24.14 22.52
CA PRO A 202 -5.06 24.60 23.32
C PRO A 202 -4.39 25.83 22.69
N ALA A 203 -3.94 26.78 23.52
CA ALA A 203 -3.31 28.01 23.04
C ALA A 203 -2.07 27.75 22.16
N VAL A 204 -1.34 26.68 22.46
CA VAL A 204 -0.14 26.29 21.71
C VAL A 204 -0.45 25.91 20.26
N ASN A 205 -1.65 25.41 19.95
CA ASN A 205 -2.04 25.10 18.58
C ASN A 205 -2.17 26.34 17.68
N ARG A 206 -2.26 27.55 18.26
CA ARG A 206 -2.25 28.80 17.50
C ARG A 206 -0.96 28.99 16.72
N THR A 207 0.17 28.46 17.20
CA THR A 207 1.46 28.54 16.48
C THR A 207 1.38 27.80 15.14
N GLN A 208 0.50 26.81 14.98
CA GLN A 208 0.31 26.10 13.71
C GLN A 208 -0.36 26.98 12.63
N ALA A 209 -1.02 28.07 13.03
CA ALA A 209 -1.56 29.08 12.11
C ALA A 209 -0.57 30.18 11.75
N GLU A 210 0.61 30.23 12.38
CA GLU A 210 1.68 31.13 11.95
C GLU A 210 2.30 30.56 10.67
N VAL A 211 2.48 31.35 9.63
CA VAL A 211 3.01 30.93 8.33
C VAL A 211 4.08 31.92 7.86
N PRO A 212 5.12 31.49 7.11
CA PRO A 212 6.10 32.42 6.57
C PRO A 212 5.45 33.45 5.64
N ALA A 213 5.88 34.71 5.72
CA ALA A 213 5.33 35.78 4.90
C ALA A 213 5.39 35.45 3.39
N GLY A 214 4.24 35.57 2.71
CA GLY A 214 4.10 35.20 1.30
C GLY A 214 4.20 33.69 1.02
N ALA A 215 4.05 32.83 2.03
CA ALA A 215 3.86 31.40 1.83
C ALA A 215 2.46 31.12 1.27
N THR A 216 2.37 30.16 0.35
CA THR A 216 1.09 29.56 -0.01
C THR A 216 0.77 28.46 1.00
N VAL A 217 -0.35 28.61 1.70
CA VAL A 217 -0.86 27.61 2.63
C VAL A 217 -1.46 26.45 1.86
N LEU A 218 -1.08 25.22 2.22
CA LEU A 218 -1.62 23.98 1.68
C LEU A 218 -2.61 23.40 2.70
N PRO A 219 -3.94 23.42 2.42
CA PRO A 219 -4.95 22.97 3.37
C PRO A 219 -4.75 21.51 3.80
N ASN A 220 -4.86 21.26 5.11
CA ASN A 220 -4.77 19.91 5.66
C ASN A 220 -6.10 19.49 6.32
N PRO A 221 -7.02 18.83 5.60
CA PRO A 221 -8.26 18.35 6.19
C PRO A 221 -8.06 17.17 7.16
N ARG A 222 -6.90 16.49 7.10
CA ARG A 222 -6.57 15.27 7.86
C ARG A 222 -5.88 15.57 9.20
N GLY A 223 -5.38 16.79 9.39
CA GLY A 223 -4.58 17.19 10.54
C GLY A 223 -4.83 18.61 11.03
N THR A 224 -3.97 19.07 11.94
CA THR A 224 -3.98 20.47 12.40
C THR A 224 -2.91 21.32 11.71
N ALA A 225 -1.76 20.73 11.36
CA ALA A 225 -0.67 21.47 10.71
C ALA A 225 -0.94 21.61 9.20
N PRO A 226 -1.08 22.82 8.64
CA PRO A 226 -1.11 22.96 7.19
C PRO A 226 0.26 22.62 6.59
N GLY A 227 0.27 22.26 5.31
CA GLY A 227 1.51 22.29 4.54
C GLY A 227 1.81 23.72 4.11
N LEU A 228 3.06 24.00 3.78
CA LEU A 228 3.50 25.35 3.45
C LEU A 228 4.39 25.31 2.22
N TRP A 229 4.05 26.11 1.22
CA TRP A 229 4.83 26.26 -0.01
C TRP A 229 5.42 27.66 -0.05
N VAL A 230 6.75 27.75 -0.01
CA VAL A 230 7.46 29.03 0.08
C VAL A 230 8.41 29.15 -1.10
N GLU A 231 8.27 30.25 -1.83
CA GLU A 231 9.21 30.63 -2.89
C GLU A 231 10.01 31.85 -2.44
N ASP A 232 11.29 31.84 -2.75
CA ASP A 232 12.17 32.98 -2.53
C ASP A 232 12.28 33.87 -3.79
N THR A 233 12.95 35.02 -3.64
CA THR A 233 13.11 35.99 -4.74
C THR A 233 13.96 35.48 -5.90
N ARG A 234 14.69 34.36 -5.73
CA ARG A 234 15.50 33.71 -6.76
C ARG A 234 14.73 32.59 -7.46
N GLY A 235 13.47 32.35 -7.09
CA GLY A 235 12.63 31.27 -7.63
C GLY A 235 12.93 29.89 -7.04
N ARG A 236 13.70 29.81 -5.93
CA ARG A 236 13.93 28.56 -5.20
C ARG A 236 12.72 28.23 -4.34
N VAL A 237 12.39 26.96 -4.21
CA VAL A 237 11.15 26.48 -3.57
C VAL A 237 11.46 25.60 -2.36
N VAL A 238 10.79 25.87 -1.24
CA VAL A 238 10.71 24.99 -0.07
C VAL A 238 9.25 24.61 0.16
N VAL A 239 8.96 23.30 0.15
CA VAL A 239 7.66 22.76 0.54
C VAL A 239 7.81 22.06 1.88
N MET A 240 7.01 22.44 2.88
CA MET A 240 7.02 21.82 4.19
C MET A 240 5.73 21.01 4.37
N LEU A 241 5.87 19.72 4.71
CA LEU A 241 4.77 18.79 4.92
C LEU A 241 4.75 18.27 6.37
N PRO A 242 3.56 17.90 6.90
CA PRO A 242 3.45 17.35 8.25
C PRO A 242 4.14 15.98 8.36
N GLY A 243 4.65 15.64 9.54
CA GLY A 243 5.33 14.35 9.77
C GLY A 243 4.38 13.14 9.85
N VAL A 244 3.09 13.35 10.08
CA VAL A 244 2.10 12.27 10.16
C VAL A 244 1.87 11.67 8.76
N PRO A 245 2.09 10.36 8.53
CA PRO A 245 2.10 9.79 7.18
C PRO A 245 0.78 9.95 6.40
N SER A 246 -0.37 9.87 7.07
CA SER A 246 -1.68 10.04 6.42
C SER A 246 -1.93 11.49 6.00
N GLU A 247 -1.46 12.46 6.78
CA GLU A 247 -1.55 13.88 6.46
C GLU A 247 -0.61 14.21 5.30
N MET A 248 0.66 13.83 5.40
CA MET A 248 1.67 14.04 4.37
C MET A 248 1.21 13.48 3.01
N ARG A 249 0.72 12.24 2.98
CA ARG A 249 0.18 11.61 1.76
C ARG A 249 -0.95 12.41 1.14
N GLY A 250 -1.87 12.91 1.98
CA GLY A 250 -2.98 13.74 1.54
C GLY A 250 -2.51 15.02 0.84
N LEU A 251 -1.65 15.80 1.50
CA LEU A 251 -1.13 17.05 0.95
C LEU A 251 -0.24 16.83 -0.27
N LEU A 252 0.57 15.76 -0.26
CA LEU A 252 1.37 15.40 -1.41
C LEU A 252 0.49 15.22 -2.64
N ALA A 253 -0.53 14.35 -2.54
CA ALA A 253 -1.41 14.03 -3.65
C ALA A 253 -2.29 15.21 -4.11
N GLU A 254 -2.87 15.95 -3.16
CA GLU A 254 -3.89 16.97 -3.45
C GLU A 254 -3.28 18.34 -3.78
N GLU A 255 -2.12 18.67 -3.20
CA GLU A 255 -1.55 20.02 -3.28
C GLU A 255 -0.20 20.06 -3.98
N VAL A 256 0.73 19.16 -3.63
CA VAL A 256 2.11 19.22 -4.13
C VAL A 256 2.24 18.68 -5.55
N LEU A 257 1.71 17.48 -5.81
CA LEU A 257 1.85 16.83 -7.12
C LEU A 257 1.20 17.64 -8.26
N PRO A 258 0.00 18.24 -8.12
CA PRO A 258 -0.57 19.08 -9.17
C PRO A 258 0.29 20.31 -9.50
N ARG A 259 0.87 20.95 -8.48
CA ARG A 259 1.76 22.11 -8.66
C ARG A 259 3.09 21.72 -9.28
N LEU A 260 3.62 20.56 -8.93
CA LEU A 260 4.82 20.00 -9.53
C LEU A 260 4.60 19.67 -11.01
N ALA A 261 3.45 19.09 -11.36
CA ALA A 261 3.07 18.78 -12.73
C ALA A 261 2.95 20.04 -13.60
N ALA A 262 2.48 21.16 -13.04
CA ALA A 262 2.45 22.45 -13.74
C ALA A 262 3.86 23.02 -14.02
N ARG A 263 4.88 22.57 -13.26
CA ARG A 263 6.29 23.02 -13.39
C ARG A 263 7.12 22.13 -14.32
N THR A 264 6.67 20.92 -14.66
CA THR A 264 7.37 20.02 -15.57
C THR A 264 6.93 20.26 -17.03
N SER A 265 7.89 20.44 -17.94
CA SER A 265 7.60 20.69 -19.36
C SER A 265 7.31 19.38 -20.12
N GLY A 266 6.22 18.70 -19.76
CA GLY A 266 5.64 17.62 -20.56
C GLY A 266 6.29 16.23 -20.47
N ALA A 267 7.36 16.05 -19.69
CA ALA A 267 7.85 14.71 -19.35
C ALA A 267 6.98 14.13 -18.24
N VAL A 268 5.88 13.50 -18.63
CA VAL A 268 5.01 12.80 -17.67
C VAL A 268 5.66 11.46 -17.35
N VAL A 269 5.98 11.23 -16.09
CA VAL A 269 6.25 9.85 -15.65
C VAL A 269 4.92 9.15 -15.49
N ARG A 270 4.77 8.03 -16.19
CA ARG A 270 3.65 7.12 -16.03
C ARG A 270 4.21 5.77 -15.62
N SER A 271 3.56 5.10 -14.69
CA SER A 271 3.94 3.74 -14.32
C SER A 271 2.72 2.85 -14.23
N ARG A 272 2.90 1.58 -14.59
CA ARG A 272 1.92 0.52 -14.44
C ARG A 272 2.54 -0.63 -13.67
N THR A 273 1.71 -1.31 -12.89
CA THR A 273 2.11 -2.44 -12.05
C THR A 273 1.37 -3.69 -12.49
N VAL A 274 2.12 -4.76 -12.71
CA VAL A 274 1.60 -6.12 -12.86
C VAL A 274 1.81 -6.83 -11.53
N ARG A 275 0.72 -7.12 -10.83
CA ARG A 275 0.79 -7.72 -9.50
C ARG A 275 0.79 -9.23 -9.58
N THR A 276 1.73 -9.85 -8.89
CA THR A 276 1.91 -11.31 -8.90
C THR A 276 2.00 -11.90 -7.49
N THR A 277 1.65 -13.18 -7.36
CA THR A 277 1.80 -13.91 -6.10
C THR A 277 2.11 -15.39 -6.31
N GLY A 278 2.61 -16.05 -5.27
CA GLY A 278 2.94 -17.48 -5.30
C GLY A 278 4.18 -17.85 -6.13
N ILE A 279 5.02 -16.88 -6.49
CA ILE A 279 6.28 -17.06 -7.21
C ILE A 279 7.39 -16.23 -6.56
N ALA A 280 8.60 -16.79 -6.50
CA ALA A 280 9.79 -16.10 -5.99
C ALA A 280 10.38 -15.16 -7.05
N GLU A 281 11.11 -14.13 -6.61
CA GLU A 281 11.65 -13.09 -7.49
C GLU A 281 12.54 -13.64 -8.60
N SER A 282 13.51 -14.51 -8.27
CA SER A 282 14.40 -15.12 -9.27
C SER A 282 13.64 -15.97 -10.30
N ALA A 283 12.66 -16.75 -9.87
CA ALA A 283 11.83 -17.55 -10.76
C ALA A 283 10.91 -16.67 -11.63
N LEU A 284 10.42 -15.55 -11.10
CA LEU A 284 9.65 -14.59 -11.88
C LEU A 284 10.54 -13.88 -12.91
N ALA A 285 11.76 -13.48 -12.53
CA ALA A 285 12.72 -12.87 -13.45
C ALA A 285 13.11 -13.83 -14.60
N GLU A 286 13.30 -15.11 -14.31
CA GLU A 286 13.56 -16.14 -15.33
C GLU A 286 12.39 -16.27 -16.32
N ARG A 287 11.14 -16.25 -15.82
CA ARG A 287 9.93 -16.27 -16.66
C ARG A 287 9.75 -14.99 -17.48
N VAL A 288 10.05 -13.84 -16.87
CA VAL A 288 10.02 -12.55 -17.57
C VAL A 288 11.10 -12.53 -18.65
N GLY A 289 12.26 -13.14 -18.44
CA GLY A 289 13.34 -13.21 -19.43
C GLY A 289 13.91 -11.84 -19.79
N ALA A 290 14.79 -11.79 -20.79
CA ALA A 290 15.36 -10.55 -21.29
C ALA A 290 14.28 -9.73 -22.01
N ILE A 291 13.78 -8.69 -21.37
CA ILE A 291 12.74 -7.80 -21.91
C ILE A 291 13.18 -6.33 -21.90
N GLU A 292 14.19 -5.99 -21.09
CA GLU A 292 14.66 -4.64 -20.80
C GLU A 292 15.08 -3.88 -22.06
N GLU A 293 15.81 -4.53 -22.97
CA GLU A 293 16.20 -3.93 -24.26
C GLU A 293 14.99 -3.66 -25.15
N SER A 294 14.00 -4.56 -25.14
CA SER A 294 12.81 -4.45 -25.99
C SER A 294 11.81 -3.40 -25.50
N ILE A 295 11.86 -3.01 -24.23
CA ILE A 295 10.92 -2.06 -23.62
C ILE A 295 11.50 -0.65 -23.51
N ALA A 296 12.78 -0.44 -23.82
CA ALA A 296 13.40 0.88 -23.77
C ALA A 296 12.57 1.92 -24.58
N PRO A 297 12.31 3.14 -24.05
CA PRO A 297 12.92 3.75 -22.86
C PRO A 297 12.18 3.47 -21.55
N LEU A 298 11.27 2.49 -21.49
CA LEU A 298 10.64 2.06 -20.25
C LEU A 298 11.67 1.36 -19.34
N THR A 299 11.48 1.48 -18.03
CA THR A 299 12.27 0.77 -17.02
C THR A 299 11.39 -0.21 -16.26
N LEU A 300 11.85 -1.46 -16.09
CA LEU A 300 11.21 -2.49 -15.28
C LEU A 300 11.89 -2.58 -13.91
N ALA A 301 11.08 -2.67 -12.85
CA ALA A 301 11.54 -2.92 -11.48
C ALA A 301 10.74 -4.07 -10.84
N TYR A 302 11.44 -4.91 -10.06
CA TYR A 302 10.85 -5.97 -9.25
C TYR A 302 10.68 -5.46 -7.82
N LEU A 303 9.50 -5.64 -7.25
CA LEU A 303 9.13 -5.13 -5.92
C LEU A 303 8.66 -6.29 -5.03
N PRO A 304 9.58 -7.02 -4.37
CA PRO A 304 9.23 -8.13 -3.50
C PRO A 304 8.55 -7.66 -2.20
N SER A 305 7.60 -8.47 -1.71
CA SER A 305 6.89 -8.27 -0.45
C SER A 305 6.45 -9.61 0.17
N VAL A 306 5.77 -9.55 1.32
CA VAL A 306 5.11 -10.73 1.92
C VAL A 306 3.90 -11.21 1.08
N GLU A 307 3.38 -10.36 0.20
CA GLU A 307 2.21 -10.67 -0.65
C GLU A 307 2.61 -11.24 -2.03
N GLY A 308 3.87 -11.10 -2.43
CA GLY A 308 4.35 -11.52 -3.74
C GLY A 308 5.40 -10.57 -4.31
N VAL A 309 5.63 -10.66 -5.62
CA VAL A 309 6.61 -9.83 -6.32
C VAL A 309 5.89 -9.03 -7.40
N ASP A 310 5.79 -7.72 -7.22
CA ASP A 310 5.14 -6.86 -8.21
C ASP A 310 6.15 -6.42 -9.28
N LEU A 311 5.71 -6.39 -10.53
CA LEU A 311 6.51 -5.89 -11.66
C LEU A 311 6.02 -4.48 -11.99
N ARG A 312 6.86 -3.47 -11.77
CA ARG A 312 6.54 -2.08 -12.08
C ARG A 312 7.28 -1.60 -13.31
N VAL A 313 6.52 -1.20 -14.33
CA VAL A 313 7.04 -0.59 -15.55
C VAL A 313 6.84 0.91 -15.47
N THR A 314 7.89 1.69 -15.77
CA THR A 314 7.85 3.15 -15.71
C THR A 314 8.31 3.76 -17.03
N ALA A 315 7.51 4.66 -17.58
CA ALA A 315 7.80 5.46 -18.76
C ALA A 315 8.41 6.79 -18.36
N TRP A 316 9.50 7.16 -19.04
CA TRP A 316 10.25 8.38 -18.80
C TRP A 316 10.34 9.20 -20.08
N GLY A 317 10.06 10.51 -19.98
CA GLY A 317 10.30 11.46 -21.07
C GLY A 317 9.48 11.22 -22.35
N LEU A 318 8.44 10.39 -22.28
CA LEU A 318 7.54 10.11 -23.40
C LEU A 318 6.33 11.06 -23.37
N ARG A 319 5.75 11.31 -24.55
CA ARG A 319 4.46 12.00 -24.65
C ARG A 319 3.37 11.12 -24.00
N PRO A 320 2.34 11.70 -23.35
CA PRO A 320 1.33 10.93 -22.62
C PRO A 320 0.72 9.76 -23.40
N ASP A 321 0.24 9.98 -24.61
CA ASP A 321 -0.39 8.92 -25.44
C ASP A 321 0.60 7.80 -25.81
N GLU A 322 1.87 8.16 -26.00
CA GLU A 322 2.94 7.24 -26.31
C GLU A 322 3.33 6.41 -25.09
N ALA A 323 3.44 7.06 -23.92
CA ALA A 323 3.68 6.39 -22.64
C ALA A 323 2.56 5.39 -22.32
N ASP A 324 1.30 5.78 -22.45
CA ASP A 324 0.16 4.92 -22.13
C ASP A 324 0.07 3.71 -23.06
N ARG A 325 0.34 3.89 -24.36
CA ARG A 325 0.41 2.78 -25.32
C ARG A 325 1.55 1.81 -24.99
N SER A 326 2.77 2.30 -24.83
CA SER A 326 3.94 1.45 -24.54
C SER A 326 3.81 0.72 -23.20
N LEU A 327 3.25 1.38 -22.17
CA LEU A 327 2.94 0.75 -20.89
C LEU A 327 1.87 -0.34 -21.03
N THR A 328 0.82 -0.11 -21.81
CA THR A 328 -0.25 -1.10 -22.04
C THR A 328 0.30 -2.34 -22.74
N GLU A 329 1.08 -2.16 -23.80
CA GLU A 329 1.71 -3.25 -24.54
C GLU A 329 2.67 -4.05 -23.65
N THR A 330 3.52 -3.35 -22.88
CA THR A 330 4.51 -4.01 -22.02
C THR A 330 3.85 -4.75 -20.86
N THR A 331 2.86 -4.16 -20.21
CA THR A 331 2.15 -4.84 -19.12
C THR A 331 1.33 -6.04 -19.59
N ALA A 332 0.80 -6.01 -20.82
CA ALA A 332 0.18 -7.18 -21.43
C ALA A 332 1.18 -8.34 -21.62
N GLN A 333 2.39 -8.04 -22.12
CA GLN A 333 3.46 -9.04 -22.25
C GLN A 333 3.90 -9.60 -20.90
N LEU A 334 4.12 -8.73 -19.91
CA LEU A 334 4.51 -9.16 -18.56
C LEU A 334 3.41 -10.00 -17.89
N ARG A 335 2.14 -9.68 -18.10
CA ARG A 335 1.01 -10.47 -17.63
C ARG A 335 1.05 -11.88 -18.22
N GLU A 336 1.26 -12.00 -19.52
CA GLU A 336 1.37 -13.29 -20.20
C GLU A 336 2.52 -14.13 -19.63
N ARG A 337 3.71 -13.52 -19.45
CA ARG A 337 4.89 -14.18 -18.88
C ARG A 337 4.69 -14.57 -17.40
N ALA A 338 3.97 -13.76 -16.63
CA ALA A 338 3.62 -14.07 -15.23
C ALA A 338 2.61 -15.23 -15.14
N GLY A 339 1.73 -15.39 -16.13
CA GLY A 339 0.77 -16.50 -16.23
C GLY A 339 -0.17 -16.57 -15.03
N GLU A 340 -0.35 -17.76 -14.46
CA GLU A 340 -1.25 -18.01 -13.33
C GLU A 340 -0.89 -17.25 -12.04
N HIS A 341 0.33 -16.71 -11.92
CA HIS A 341 0.76 -15.92 -10.77
C HIS A 341 0.20 -14.49 -10.79
N TRP A 342 -0.23 -14.00 -11.95
CA TRP A 342 -0.85 -12.70 -12.07
C TRP A 342 -2.26 -12.71 -11.47
N TYR A 343 -2.56 -11.66 -10.69
CA TYR A 343 -3.89 -11.48 -10.10
C TYR A 343 -4.50 -10.10 -10.34
N GLY A 344 -3.74 -9.12 -10.85
CA GLY A 344 -4.29 -7.78 -11.08
C GLY A 344 -3.26 -6.74 -11.52
N GLY A 345 -3.77 -5.53 -11.76
CA GLY A 345 -2.98 -4.37 -12.18
C GLY A 345 -2.74 -3.37 -11.03
N ASP A 346 -2.63 -2.09 -11.39
CA ASP A 346 -2.51 -0.99 -10.44
C ASP A 346 -3.60 -1.02 -9.38
N GLY A 347 -3.21 -0.91 -8.11
CA GLY A 347 -4.13 -0.85 -6.97
C GLY A 347 -4.91 -2.14 -6.67
N ALA A 348 -4.69 -3.23 -7.43
CA ALA A 348 -5.38 -4.48 -7.16
C ALA A 348 -4.94 -5.08 -5.82
N ASP A 349 -5.92 -5.49 -5.00
CA ASP A 349 -5.71 -6.28 -3.80
C ASP A 349 -6.31 -7.67 -4.01
N LEU A 350 -5.59 -8.72 -3.58
CA LEU A 350 -6.00 -10.09 -3.85
C LEU A 350 -7.29 -10.46 -3.10
N ALA A 351 -7.52 -9.91 -1.90
CA ALA A 351 -8.78 -10.15 -1.18
C ALA A 351 -9.94 -9.49 -1.92
N ALA A 352 -9.76 -8.28 -2.46
CA ALA A 352 -10.76 -7.63 -3.29
C ALA A 352 -11.09 -8.46 -4.54
N VAL A 353 -10.08 -8.98 -5.24
CA VAL A 353 -10.26 -9.86 -6.41
C VAL A 353 -11.10 -11.10 -6.06
N VAL A 354 -10.78 -11.79 -4.97
CA VAL A 354 -11.53 -12.97 -4.51
C VAL A 354 -12.97 -12.61 -4.15
N LEU A 355 -13.17 -11.50 -3.43
CA LEU A 355 -14.51 -11.04 -3.06
C LEU A 355 -15.33 -10.68 -4.30
N ASP A 356 -14.74 -10.02 -5.30
CA ASP A 356 -15.41 -9.67 -6.55
C ASP A 356 -15.83 -10.93 -7.33
N GLN A 357 -14.95 -11.93 -7.42
CA GLN A 357 -15.25 -13.22 -8.06
C GLN A 357 -16.42 -13.96 -7.37
N LEU A 358 -16.51 -13.88 -6.05
CA LEU A 358 -17.61 -14.46 -5.27
C LEU A 358 -18.89 -13.64 -5.39
N ARG A 359 -18.82 -12.30 -5.41
CA ARG A 359 -19.99 -11.42 -5.65
C ARG A 359 -20.63 -11.71 -6.99
N ALA A 360 -19.81 -11.86 -8.04
CA ALA A 360 -20.30 -12.20 -9.38
C ALA A 360 -21.06 -13.53 -9.40
N ARG A 361 -20.74 -14.44 -8.49
CA ARG A 361 -21.38 -15.76 -8.31
C ARG A 361 -22.49 -15.77 -7.24
N GLN A 362 -22.79 -14.61 -6.64
CA GLN A 362 -23.70 -14.49 -5.48
C GLN A 362 -23.33 -15.44 -4.31
N ALA A 363 -22.06 -15.79 -4.21
CA ALA A 363 -21.54 -16.75 -3.25
C ALA A 363 -21.06 -16.09 -1.95
N ARG A 364 -21.14 -16.81 -0.84
CA ARG A 364 -20.71 -16.36 0.49
C ARG A 364 -19.44 -17.10 0.93
N LEU A 365 -18.59 -16.41 1.70
CA LEU A 365 -17.30 -16.91 2.19
C LEU A 365 -17.24 -16.93 3.71
N VAL A 366 -16.76 -18.04 4.26
CA VAL A 366 -16.38 -18.20 5.67
C VAL A 366 -14.93 -18.67 5.78
N VAL A 367 -14.27 -18.42 6.91
CA VAL A 367 -12.89 -18.88 7.13
C VAL A 367 -12.70 -19.59 8.47
N ALA A 368 -11.76 -20.55 8.51
CA ALA A 368 -11.28 -21.21 9.71
C ALA A 368 -9.76 -20.99 9.85
N GLU A 369 -9.36 -20.22 10.85
CA GLU A 369 -7.96 -19.81 11.05
C GLU A 369 -7.37 -20.45 12.30
N SER A 370 -6.16 -21.00 12.21
CA SER A 370 -5.34 -21.34 13.37
C SER A 370 -4.12 -20.43 13.43
N CYS A 371 -3.03 -20.75 12.72
CA CYS A 371 -1.75 -20.06 12.88
C CYS A 371 -1.76 -18.58 12.47
N THR A 372 -2.69 -18.15 11.61
CA THR A 372 -2.86 -16.74 11.22
C THR A 372 -3.49 -15.89 12.31
N GLY A 373 -4.31 -16.49 13.19
CA GLY A 373 -4.92 -15.80 14.34
C GLY A 373 -5.81 -14.61 13.94
N GLY A 374 -6.58 -14.74 12.85
CA GLY A 374 -7.49 -13.69 12.37
C GLY A 374 -6.90 -12.78 11.28
N VAL A 375 -5.64 -12.97 10.85
CA VAL A 375 -5.00 -12.14 9.82
C VAL A 375 -5.69 -12.28 8.46
N LEU A 376 -6.19 -13.48 8.10
CA LEU A 376 -6.95 -13.64 6.86
C LEU A 376 -8.28 -12.89 6.94
N SER A 377 -9.02 -13.05 8.04
CA SER A 377 -10.26 -12.31 8.29
C SER A 377 -10.05 -10.81 8.24
N ALA A 378 -9.03 -10.30 8.95
CA ALA A 378 -8.69 -8.88 8.97
C ALA A 378 -8.45 -8.33 7.55
N ARG A 379 -7.70 -9.07 6.74
CA ARG A 379 -7.42 -8.70 5.36
C ARG A 379 -8.65 -8.67 4.48
N ILE A 380 -9.52 -9.68 4.60
CA ILE A 380 -10.80 -9.71 3.88
C ILE A 380 -11.67 -8.51 4.28
N THR A 381 -11.78 -8.23 5.59
CA THR A 381 -12.61 -7.13 6.10
C THR A 381 -12.05 -5.74 5.85
N ALA A 382 -10.76 -5.62 5.51
CA ALA A 382 -10.16 -4.35 5.11
C ALA A 382 -10.70 -3.83 3.77
N VAL A 383 -11.27 -4.72 2.94
CA VAL A 383 -11.89 -4.36 1.66
C VAL A 383 -13.30 -3.77 1.92
N PRO A 384 -13.58 -2.52 1.50
CA PRO A 384 -14.91 -1.94 1.63
C PRO A 384 -15.99 -2.81 0.98
N GLY A 385 -17.10 -3.02 1.71
CA GLY A 385 -18.21 -3.86 1.23
C GLY A 385 -17.99 -5.37 1.35
N ALA A 386 -16.92 -5.83 2.01
CA ALA A 386 -16.66 -7.24 2.26
C ALA A 386 -17.84 -7.97 2.92
N SER A 387 -18.62 -7.29 3.76
CA SER A 387 -19.80 -7.85 4.45
C SER A 387 -20.88 -8.42 3.52
N LYS A 388 -20.88 -8.07 2.22
CA LYS A 388 -21.80 -8.66 1.23
C LYS A 388 -21.46 -10.11 0.88
N VAL A 389 -20.24 -10.55 1.12
CA VAL A 389 -19.73 -11.89 0.77
C VAL A 389 -19.19 -12.61 1.99
N PHE A 390 -18.33 -11.93 2.74
CA PHE A 390 -17.66 -12.49 3.90
C PHE A 390 -18.59 -12.45 5.11
N ILE A 391 -18.92 -13.62 5.62
CA ILE A 391 -19.91 -13.78 6.69
C ILE A 391 -19.29 -13.88 8.08
N GLY A 392 -17.98 -14.10 8.16
CA GLY A 392 -17.24 -14.28 9.39
C GLY A 392 -16.27 -15.45 9.33
N GLY A 393 -15.77 -15.84 10.48
CA GLY A 393 -14.85 -16.97 10.59
C GLY A 393 -14.63 -17.41 12.02
N VAL A 394 -13.94 -18.54 12.16
CA VAL A 394 -13.59 -19.16 13.43
C VAL A 394 -12.08 -19.14 13.58
N VAL A 395 -11.58 -18.53 14.66
CA VAL A 395 -10.17 -18.66 15.04
C VAL A 395 -10.02 -19.90 15.93
N ALA A 396 -9.84 -21.07 15.30
CA ALA A 396 -9.67 -22.36 15.96
C ALA A 396 -8.22 -22.57 16.41
N TYR A 397 -7.74 -21.70 17.31
CA TYR A 397 -6.34 -21.69 17.75
C TYR A 397 -5.98 -22.93 18.58
N ASP A 398 -6.93 -23.46 19.36
CA ASP A 398 -6.80 -24.67 20.17
C ASP A 398 -7.52 -25.87 19.53
N ASN A 399 -7.07 -27.09 19.85
CA ASN A 399 -7.70 -28.33 19.39
C ASN A 399 -9.15 -28.48 19.89
N ILE A 400 -9.46 -27.98 21.09
CA ILE A 400 -10.83 -27.97 21.62
C ILE A 400 -11.75 -27.17 20.70
N VAL A 401 -11.28 -26.05 20.15
CA VAL A 401 -12.07 -25.25 19.20
C VAL A 401 -12.18 -25.95 17.84
N LYS A 402 -11.10 -26.61 17.38
CA LYS A 402 -11.15 -27.42 16.14
C LYS A 402 -12.19 -28.52 16.24
N SER A 403 -12.22 -29.28 17.32
CA SER A 403 -13.19 -30.37 17.48
C SER A 403 -14.59 -29.87 17.84
N GLY A 404 -14.71 -28.94 18.79
CA GLY A 404 -16.02 -28.50 19.29
C GLY A 404 -16.74 -27.50 18.38
N THR A 405 -16.01 -26.66 17.66
CA THR A 405 -16.58 -25.65 16.76
C THR A 405 -16.37 -25.97 15.29
N LEU A 406 -15.46 -26.83 14.88
CA LEU A 406 -15.32 -27.19 13.45
C LEU A 406 -15.60 -28.67 13.20
N ASP A 407 -16.09 -29.40 14.20
CA ASP A 407 -16.34 -30.84 14.15
C ASP A 407 -15.15 -31.65 13.59
N VAL A 408 -13.92 -31.19 13.85
CA VAL A 408 -12.71 -31.94 13.46
C VAL A 408 -12.64 -33.21 14.31
N PRO A 409 -12.66 -34.41 13.71
CA PRO A 409 -12.58 -35.66 14.45
C PRO A 409 -11.32 -35.71 15.33
N PRO A 410 -11.44 -35.98 16.65
CA PRO A 410 -10.28 -36.09 17.55
C PRO A 410 -9.23 -37.07 17.05
N GLU A 411 -9.65 -38.15 16.38
CA GLU A 411 -8.76 -39.19 15.85
C GLU A 411 -7.79 -38.64 14.80
N LEU A 412 -8.20 -37.63 14.01
CA LEU A 412 -7.30 -36.97 13.05
C LEU A 412 -6.25 -36.12 13.76
N LEU A 413 -6.62 -35.48 14.87
CA LEU A 413 -5.70 -34.67 15.67
C LEU A 413 -4.67 -35.57 16.35
N ASP A 414 -5.09 -36.72 16.88
CA ASP A 414 -4.22 -37.69 17.54
C ASP A 414 -3.26 -38.36 16.53
N GLN A 415 -3.77 -38.78 15.38
CA GLN A 415 -2.98 -39.52 14.38
C GLN A 415 -2.02 -38.64 13.58
N TYR A 416 -2.46 -37.45 13.12
CA TYR A 416 -1.70 -36.61 12.18
C TYR A 416 -1.17 -35.32 12.81
N GLY A 417 -1.70 -34.93 13.97
CA GLY A 417 -1.47 -33.63 14.58
C GLY A 417 -2.21 -32.49 13.89
N ALA A 418 -2.36 -31.37 14.61
CA ALA A 418 -3.12 -30.20 14.16
C ALA A 418 -2.59 -29.53 12.88
N VAL A 419 -1.31 -29.74 12.55
CA VAL A 419 -0.66 -29.20 11.33
C VAL A 419 -0.49 -30.32 10.32
N SER A 420 -1.57 -30.66 9.63
CA SER A 420 -1.64 -31.75 8.66
C SER A 420 -2.76 -31.51 7.63
N GLU A 421 -2.68 -32.20 6.49
CA GLU A 421 -3.71 -32.12 5.44
C GLU A 421 -5.09 -32.61 5.92
N PRO A 422 -5.24 -33.77 6.59
CA PRO A 422 -6.55 -34.25 7.01
C PRO A 422 -7.26 -33.28 7.96
N VAL A 423 -6.50 -32.68 8.88
CA VAL A 423 -7.05 -31.71 9.84
C VAL A 423 -7.52 -30.43 9.14
N VAL A 424 -6.72 -29.86 8.22
CA VAL A 424 -7.16 -28.62 7.54
C VAL A 424 -8.34 -28.85 6.60
N ARG A 425 -8.48 -30.04 6.02
CA ARG A 425 -9.66 -30.43 5.22
C ARG A 425 -10.90 -30.51 6.10
N ALA A 426 -10.81 -31.19 7.24
CA ALA A 426 -11.89 -31.26 8.21
C ALA A 426 -12.28 -29.86 8.74
N MET A 427 -11.30 -28.99 9.02
CA MET A 427 -11.57 -27.60 9.40
C MET A 427 -12.37 -26.84 8.33
N ALA A 428 -11.98 -26.96 7.05
CA ALA A 428 -12.68 -26.29 5.95
C ALA A 428 -14.10 -26.82 5.75
N GLU A 429 -14.28 -28.14 5.83
CA GLU A 429 -15.59 -28.79 5.71
C GLU A 429 -16.52 -28.43 6.87
N GLY A 430 -16.00 -28.47 8.09
CA GLY A 430 -16.73 -28.10 9.29
C GLY A 430 -17.24 -26.67 9.24
N VAL A 431 -16.35 -25.71 8.96
CA VAL A 431 -16.74 -24.30 8.91
C VAL A 431 -17.73 -24.02 7.78
N GLN A 432 -17.55 -24.63 6.60
CA GLN A 432 -18.48 -24.47 5.48
C GLN A 432 -19.88 -24.98 5.83
N ARG A 433 -19.94 -26.18 6.43
CA ARG A 433 -21.19 -26.83 6.83
C ARG A 433 -21.92 -26.03 7.91
N GLN A 434 -21.22 -25.61 8.96
CA GLN A 434 -21.86 -24.92 10.09
C GLN A 434 -22.49 -23.59 9.71
N PHE A 435 -21.87 -22.86 8.80
CA PHE A 435 -22.39 -21.59 8.35
C PHE A 435 -23.25 -21.69 7.08
N ALA A 436 -23.39 -22.89 6.51
CA ALA A 436 -24.15 -23.18 5.30
C ALA A 436 -23.83 -22.19 4.15
N VAL A 437 -22.54 -22.08 3.79
CA VAL A 437 -22.06 -21.18 2.73
C VAL A 437 -21.35 -21.89 1.59
N ASP A 438 -21.23 -21.19 0.47
CA ASP A 438 -20.70 -21.73 -0.78
C ASP A 438 -19.19 -21.93 -0.75
N ALA A 439 -18.45 -21.01 -0.13
CA ALA A 439 -16.99 -21.00 -0.11
C ALA A 439 -16.42 -21.03 1.32
N ALA A 440 -15.32 -21.76 1.48
CA ALA A 440 -14.57 -21.79 2.74
C ALA A 440 -13.05 -21.79 2.51
N LEU A 441 -12.33 -21.13 3.42
CA LEU A 441 -10.87 -21.24 3.54
C LEU A 441 -10.50 -21.75 4.93
N ALA A 442 -9.55 -22.68 5.01
CA ALA A 442 -8.97 -23.10 6.27
C ALA A 442 -7.44 -23.03 6.26
N ILE A 443 -6.85 -22.66 7.40
CA ILE A 443 -5.40 -22.53 7.57
C ILE A 443 -4.95 -23.13 8.91
N THR A 444 -3.96 -24.02 8.87
CA THR A 444 -3.25 -24.51 10.06
C THR A 444 -1.75 -24.62 9.78
N GLY A 445 -0.89 -24.31 10.77
CA GLY A 445 0.54 -24.22 10.53
C GLY A 445 1.38 -23.92 11.75
N VAL A 446 2.70 -23.95 11.56
CA VAL A 446 3.70 -23.58 12.55
C VAL A 446 4.27 -22.21 12.21
N ALA A 447 3.75 -21.15 12.81
CA ALA A 447 4.24 -19.79 12.56
C ALA A 447 5.55 -19.45 13.29
N GLY A 448 5.98 -20.26 14.26
CA GLY A 448 7.20 -19.99 15.04
C GLY A 448 7.03 -18.96 16.16
N PRO A 449 8.11 -18.59 16.86
CA PRO A 449 9.49 -19.03 16.60
C PRO A 449 9.76 -20.48 17.06
N THR A 450 8.88 -21.06 17.89
CA THR A 450 8.97 -22.45 18.37
C THR A 450 7.87 -23.33 17.76
N GLY A 451 7.88 -24.63 18.09
CA GLY A 451 6.84 -25.59 17.67
C GLY A 451 7.10 -26.29 16.34
N GLY A 452 8.24 -26.01 15.70
CA GLY A 452 8.70 -26.77 14.54
C GLY A 452 9.37 -28.09 14.93
N THR A 453 9.30 -29.07 14.05
CA THR A 453 10.07 -30.33 14.12
C THR A 453 10.91 -30.49 12.84
N ALA A 454 11.77 -31.51 12.77
CA ALA A 454 12.54 -31.80 11.54
C ALA A 454 11.61 -32.02 10.32
N ASP A 455 10.50 -32.74 10.49
CA ASP A 455 9.54 -33.03 9.40
C ASP A 455 8.55 -31.88 9.14
N LYS A 456 8.30 -31.05 10.15
CA LYS A 456 7.38 -29.91 10.11
C LYS A 456 8.07 -28.67 10.68
N PRO A 457 9.05 -28.09 9.96
CA PRO A 457 9.79 -26.93 10.45
C PRO A 457 8.86 -25.71 10.60
N VAL A 458 9.33 -24.72 11.37
CA VAL A 458 8.72 -23.38 11.39
C VAL A 458 8.55 -22.87 9.95
N GLY A 459 7.38 -22.30 9.66
CA GLY A 459 6.98 -21.92 8.31
C GLY A 459 6.11 -22.95 7.60
N THR A 460 5.99 -24.18 8.13
CA THR A 460 5.09 -25.21 7.54
C THR A 460 3.63 -24.83 7.75
N VAL A 461 2.88 -24.64 6.67
CA VAL A 461 1.46 -24.28 6.70
C VAL A 461 0.69 -25.10 5.67
N TRP A 462 -0.46 -25.59 6.10
CA TRP A 462 -1.46 -26.27 5.29
C TRP A 462 -2.67 -25.38 5.09
N PHE A 463 -3.20 -25.41 3.87
CA PHE A 463 -4.33 -24.62 3.40
C PHE A 463 -5.36 -25.53 2.76
N VAL A 464 -6.64 -25.18 2.90
CA VAL A 464 -7.70 -25.71 2.03
C VAL A 464 -8.59 -24.58 1.58
N ALA A 465 -8.86 -24.52 0.27
CA ALA A 465 -9.95 -23.73 -0.30
C ALA A 465 -11.05 -24.67 -0.77
N ARG A 466 -12.31 -24.32 -0.47
CA ARG A 466 -13.51 -25.03 -0.89
C ARG A 466 -14.48 -24.11 -1.61
N TYR A 467 -15.13 -24.62 -2.64
CA TYR A 467 -16.26 -23.97 -3.30
C TYR A 467 -17.27 -25.02 -3.78
N GLY A 468 -18.47 -25.01 -3.19
CA GLY A 468 -19.42 -26.11 -3.28
C GLY A 468 -18.85 -27.37 -2.65
N THR A 469 -18.83 -28.48 -3.40
CA THR A 469 -18.26 -29.76 -2.97
C THR A 469 -16.77 -29.92 -3.29
N GLU A 470 -16.22 -29.06 -4.16
CA GLU A 470 -14.81 -29.14 -4.55
C GLU A 470 -13.89 -28.52 -3.50
N ALA A 471 -12.72 -29.14 -3.34
CA ALA A 471 -11.71 -28.71 -2.39
C ALA A 471 -10.29 -28.89 -2.95
N ARG A 472 -9.45 -27.87 -2.77
CA ARG A 472 -8.01 -27.93 -3.05
C ARG A 472 -7.23 -27.74 -1.77
N ALA A 473 -6.30 -28.65 -1.50
CA ALA A 473 -5.36 -28.52 -0.41
C ALA A 473 -3.99 -28.08 -0.93
N LEU A 474 -3.24 -27.36 -0.10
CA LEU A 474 -1.89 -26.91 -0.42
C LEU A 474 -1.01 -26.94 0.83
N LYS A 475 0.21 -27.46 0.70
CA LYS A 475 1.28 -27.30 1.68
C LYS A 475 2.28 -26.27 1.19
N ARG A 476 2.72 -25.37 2.07
CA ARG A 476 3.86 -24.48 1.84
C ARG A 476 4.77 -24.45 3.07
N ILE A 477 6.03 -24.11 2.83
CA ILE A 477 7.01 -23.78 3.87
C ILE A 477 7.46 -22.36 3.58
N PHE A 478 7.12 -21.42 4.46
CA PHE A 478 7.46 -20.01 4.28
C PHE A 478 8.71 -19.64 5.08
N PRO A 479 9.65 -18.89 4.48
CA PRO A 479 10.70 -18.24 5.25
C PRO A 479 10.14 -17.01 5.97
N GLY A 480 10.89 -16.56 6.98
CA GLY A 480 10.62 -15.31 7.68
C GLY A 480 10.23 -15.51 9.14
N ASP A 481 9.95 -14.39 9.80
CA ASP A 481 9.49 -14.39 11.17
C ASP A 481 8.00 -14.80 11.30
N ARG A 482 7.52 -14.85 12.54
CA ARG A 482 6.15 -15.25 12.86
C ARG A 482 5.09 -14.42 12.12
N ASN A 483 5.27 -13.11 12.00
CA ASN A 483 4.30 -12.24 11.36
C ASN A 483 4.38 -12.33 9.84
N GLU A 484 5.59 -12.43 9.28
CA GLU A 484 5.79 -12.66 7.86
C GLU A 484 5.14 -13.99 7.41
N ILE A 485 5.34 -15.07 8.16
CA ILE A 485 4.71 -16.36 7.88
C ILE A 485 3.18 -16.24 7.91
N ARG A 486 2.61 -15.53 8.88
CA ARG A 486 1.15 -15.29 8.98
C ARG A 486 0.62 -14.49 7.79
N ALA A 487 1.31 -13.43 7.39
CA ALA A 487 0.93 -12.60 6.25
C ALA A 487 1.00 -13.38 4.92
N ARG A 488 2.11 -14.09 4.68
CA ARG A 488 2.29 -14.98 3.52
C ARG A 488 1.22 -16.07 3.47
N SER A 489 0.85 -16.62 4.63
CA SER A 489 -0.22 -17.62 4.75
C SER A 489 -1.58 -17.07 4.34
N ALA A 490 -1.95 -15.88 4.82
CA ALA A 490 -3.20 -15.24 4.40
C ALA A 490 -3.23 -14.97 2.89
N GLN A 491 -2.12 -14.50 2.31
CA GLN A 491 -2.01 -14.32 0.85
C GLN A 491 -2.17 -15.63 0.08
N ALA A 492 -1.47 -16.69 0.51
CA ALA A 492 -1.52 -17.99 -0.16
C ALA A 492 -2.91 -18.63 -0.10
N ALA A 493 -3.64 -18.44 1.00
CA ALA A 493 -5.02 -18.90 1.13
C ALA A 493 -5.96 -18.19 0.13
N LEU A 494 -5.85 -16.86 0.00
CA LEU A 494 -6.62 -16.10 -0.98
C LEU A 494 -6.28 -16.51 -2.41
N ASP A 495 -4.99 -16.71 -2.73
CA ASP A 495 -4.57 -17.17 -4.06
C ASP A 495 -5.10 -18.56 -4.40
N LEU A 496 -5.11 -19.47 -3.42
CA LEU A 496 -5.65 -20.81 -3.58
C LEU A 496 -7.15 -20.77 -3.93
N LEU A 497 -7.93 -19.93 -3.26
CA LEU A 497 -9.35 -19.75 -3.59
C LEU A 497 -9.53 -19.07 -4.94
N ARG A 498 -8.77 -18.02 -5.26
CA ARG A 498 -8.80 -17.35 -6.57
C ARG A 498 -8.60 -18.36 -7.71
N ARG A 499 -7.60 -19.24 -7.59
CA ARG A 499 -7.32 -20.27 -8.59
C ARG A 499 -8.43 -21.30 -8.67
N LEU A 500 -8.98 -21.74 -7.53
CA LEU A 500 -10.13 -22.65 -7.51
C LEU A 500 -11.37 -22.05 -8.21
N LEU A 501 -11.59 -20.74 -8.08
CA LEU A 501 -12.71 -20.04 -8.71
C LEU A 501 -12.48 -19.74 -10.21
N ALA A 502 -11.22 -19.57 -10.63
CA ALA A 502 -10.87 -19.31 -12.03
C ALA A 502 -11.14 -20.51 -12.95
N ASP A 503 -11.07 -21.73 -12.41
CA ASP A 503 -11.32 -22.97 -13.15
C ASP A 503 -12.82 -23.25 -13.33
N LYS A 504 -13.70 -22.31 -12.96
CA LYS A 504 -15.16 -22.46 -13.00
C LYS A 504 -15.81 -21.31 -13.78
N PRO A 505 -16.75 -21.60 -14.69
CA PRO A 505 -17.51 -20.57 -15.40
C PRO A 505 -18.29 -19.65 -14.45
#